data_AF-A0A1X6Z3L6-F1
#
_entry.id   AF-A0A1X6Z3L6-F1
#
_cell.length_a   1.000
_cell.length_b   1.000
_cell.length_c   1.000
_cell.angle_alpha   90.00
_cell.angle_beta   90.00
_cell.angle_gamma   90.00
#
_symmetry.space_group_name_H-M   'P 1'
#
loop_
_entity.id
_entity.type
_entity.pdbx_description
1 polymer ?
#
loop_
_entity_poly.entity_id
_entity_poly.type
_entity_poly.pdbx_seq_one_letter_code
_entity_poly.pdbx_strand_id
1 'polypeptide(L)' 'MTVPTIGQRVGIGWLGRSCGRCGLCEEDRENLCDAPLFTGYARDGGHAEHCVAEARFVFPLQSAADPVPSVRGMKRLCR' A
#
# COMPACT_ATOMS: atom_id res chain seq x y z
N MET A 1 7.59 10.12 6.21
CA MET A 1 7.50 8.66 6.01
C MET A 1 8.82 8.16 5.45
N THR A 2 9.38 7.08 6.00
CA THR A 2 10.66 6.52 5.55
C THR A 2 10.46 5.72 4.28
N VAL A 3 11.31 5.92 3.27
CA VAL A 3 11.32 5.09 2.05
C VAL A 3 11.61 3.65 2.45
N PRO A 4 10.78 2.68 2.06
CA PRO A 4 10.97 1.32 2.50
C PRO A 4 12.16 0.68 1.77
N THR A 5 12.85 -0.21 2.45
CA THR A 5 14.09 -0.84 1.94
C THR A 5 13.82 -2.21 1.32
N ILE A 6 14.71 -2.66 0.42
CA ILE A 6 14.60 -3.99 -0.19
C ILE A 6 14.64 -5.06 0.91
N GLY A 7 13.73 -6.04 0.82
CA GLY A 7 13.60 -7.10 1.82
C GLY A 7 12.77 -6.74 3.05
N GLN A 8 12.46 -5.45 3.26
CA GLN A 8 11.54 -5.02 4.31
C GLN A 8 10.14 -5.61 4.08
N ARG A 9 9.53 -6.13 5.15
CA ARG A 9 8.12 -6.53 5.13
C ARG A 9 7.26 -5.28 5.19
N VAL A 10 6.33 -5.18 4.25
CA VAL A 10 5.39 -4.07 4.19
C VAL A 10 3.96 -4.58 4.01
N GLY A 11 3.01 -3.81 4.52
CA GLY A 11 1.60 -3.98 4.24
C GLY A 11 1.17 -3.08 3.08
N ILE A 12 0.20 -3.54 2.31
CA ILE A 12 -0.42 -2.78 1.22
C ILE A 12 -1.88 -2.58 1.60
N GLY A 13 -2.32 -1.32 1.65
CA GLY A 13 -3.69 -0.95 2.00
C GLY A 13 -4.63 -0.90 0.80
N TRP A 14 -5.89 -0.54 1.08
CA TRP A 14 -6.94 -0.29 0.10
C TRP A 14 -6.57 0.87 -0.84
N LEU A 15 -6.20 2.02 -0.29
CA LEU A 15 -5.73 3.17 -1.07
C LEU A 15 -4.31 2.88 -1.58
N GLY A 16 -4.16 2.74 -2.90
CA GLY A 16 -2.88 2.47 -3.53
C GLY A 16 -2.27 3.67 -4.27
N ARG A 17 -3.04 4.75 -4.46
CA ARG A 17 -2.60 6.02 -5.05
C ARG A 17 -3.59 7.14 -4.74
N SER A 18 -3.07 8.34 -4.46
CA SER A 18 -3.80 9.61 -4.45
C SER A 18 -3.18 10.58 -5.48
N CYS A 19 -3.92 11.59 -5.92
CA CYS A 19 -3.44 12.55 -6.92
C CYS A 19 -2.48 13.59 -6.34
N GLY A 20 -2.51 13.83 -5.02
CA GLY A 20 -1.64 14.76 -4.31
C GLY A 20 -1.88 16.25 -4.61
N ARG A 21 -2.95 16.62 -5.33
CA ARG A 21 -3.19 17.99 -5.81
C ARG A 21 -4.65 18.46 -5.85
N CYS A 22 -5.60 17.60 -5.49
CA CYS A 22 -6.99 18.02 -5.32
C CYS A 22 -7.16 18.66 -3.93
N GLY A 23 -8.21 19.45 -3.72
CA GLY A 23 -8.44 20.11 -2.43
C GLY A 23 -8.43 19.14 -1.25
N LEU A 24 -8.98 17.94 -1.42
CA LEU A 24 -8.96 16.89 -0.39
C LEU A 24 -7.55 16.35 -0.11
N CYS A 25 -6.68 16.28 -1.11
CA CYS A 25 -5.28 15.91 -0.89
C CYS A 25 -4.49 17.03 -0.20
N GLU A 26 -4.76 18.29 -0.56
CA GLU A 26 -4.11 19.46 0.05
C GLU A 26 -4.54 19.67 1.51
N GLU A 27 -5.75 19.22 1.87
CA GLU A 27 -6.26 19.16 3.24
C GLU A 27 -5.80 17.91 4.04
N ASP A 28 -4.81 17.15 3.56
CA ASP A 28 -4.34 15.88 4.15
C ASP A 28 -5.43 14.78 4.26
N ARG A 29 -6.50 14.88 3.46
CA ARG A 29 -7.61 13.92 3.37
C ARG A 29 -7.52 13.09 2.09
N GLU A 30 -6.32 12.62 1.78
CA GLU A 30 -6.04 11.91 0.53
C GLU A 30 -6.86 10.62 0.31
N ASN A 31 -7.43 10.05 1.37
CA ASN A 31 -8.37 8.94 1.30
C ASN A 31 -9.68 9.27 0.57
N LEU A 32 -9.97 10.56 0.39
CA LEU A 32 -11.14 11.07 -0.33
C LEU A 32 -10.75 11.69 -1.68
N CYS A 33 -9.52 11.49 -2.13
CA CYS A 33 -9.00 12.02 -3.39
C CYS A 33 -9.97 11.84 -4.57
N ASP A 34 -10.09 12.85 -5.44
CA ASP A 34 -10.97 12.83 -6.62
C ASP A 34 -10.53 11.84 -7.71
N ALA A 35 -9.25 11.46 -7.71
CA ALA A 35 -8.67 10.49 -8.64
C ALA A 35 -7.85 9.41 -7.92
N PRO A 36 -8.49 8.56 -7.09
CA PRO A 36 -7.81 7.51 -6.35
C PRO A 36 -7.57 6.28 -7.23
N LEU A 37 -6.55 5.48 -6.93
CA LEU A 37 -6.47 4.10 -7.41
C LEU A 37 -6.46 3.14 -6.24
N PHE A 38 -7.47 2.28 -6.18
CA PHE A 38 -7.64 1.31 -5.10
C PHE A 38 -7.03 -0.04 -5.47
N THR A 39 -6.20 -0.57 -4.58
CA THR A 39 -5.51 -1.86 -4.71
C THR A 39 -6.52 -3.00 -4.73
N GLY A 40 -6.48 -3.84 -5.77
CA GLY A 40 -7.41 -4.96 -5.94
C GLY A 40 -8.79 -4.57 -6.49
N TYR A 41 -8.96 -3.32 -6.92
CA TYR A 41 -10.18 -2.85 -7.58
C TYR A 41 -9.88 -2.13 -8.89
N ALA A 42 -9.21 -0.97 -8.82
CA ALA A 42 -8.85 -0.17 -9.99
C ALA A 42 -7.43 -0.47 -10.51
N ARG A 43 -6.65 -1.23 -9.74
CA ARG A 43 -5.32 -1.74 -10.06
C ARG A 43 -5.13 -3.12 -9.44
N ASP A 44 -4.16 -3.88 -9.93
CA ASP A 44 -3.87 -5.21 -9.43
C ASP A 44 -3.65 -5.26 -7.91
N GLY A 45 -4.21 -6.30 -7.30
CA GLY A 45 -4.25 -6.48 -5.86
C GLY A 45 -3.20 -7.42 -5.29
N GLY A 46 -3.31 -7.68 -3.99
CA GLY A 46 -2.39 -8.55 -3.26
C GLY A 46 -2.61 -10.05 -3.44
N HIS A 47 -3.73 -10.47 -4.04
CA HIS A 47 -4.10 -11.89 -4.23
C HIS A 47 -3.33 -12.53 -5.41
N ALA A 48 -2.01 -12.52 -5.28
CA ALA A 48 -1.04 -13.03 -6.25
C ALA A 48 0.29 -13.29 -5.52
N GLU A 49 1.20 -14.04 -6.13
CA GLU A 49 2.54 -14.27 -5.56
C GLU A 49 3.35 -12.97 -5.44
N HIS A 50 3.19 -12.09 -6.43
CA HIS A 50 3.84 -10.78 -6.51
C HIS A 50 2.80 -9.71 -6.82
N CYS A 51 3.00 -8.47 -6.34
CA CYS A 51 2.29 -7.31 -6.88
C CYS A 51 3.16 -6.07 -6.76
N VAL A 52 2.81 -5.04 -7.54
CA VAL A 52 3.47 -3.74 -7.53
C VAL A 52 2.64 -2.77 -6.69
N ALA A 53 3.27 -2.19 -5.66
CA ALA A 53 2.68 -1.17 -4.81
C ALA A 53 3.51 0.12 -4.86
N GLU A 54 2.85 1.26 -4.71
CA GLU A 54 3.53 2.55 -4.65
C GLU A 54 4.12 2.75 -3.24
N ALA A 55 5.41 3.10 -3.15
CA ALA A 55 6.13 3.18 -1.88
C ALA A 55 5.53 4.15 -0.85
N ARG A 56 4.76 5.15 -1.29
CA ARG A 56 4.03 6.08 -0.39
C ARG A 56 2.82 5.42 0.29
N PHE A 57 2.27 4.37 -0.29
CA PHE A 57 1.05 3.68 0.17
C PHE A 57 1.35 2.31 0.81
N VAL A 58 2.62 2.04 1.12
CA VAL A 58 3.00 0.86 1.89
C VAL A 58 3.41 1.27 3.30
N PHE A 59 3.12 0.43 4.28
CA PHE A 59 3.46 0.67 5.68
C PHE A 59 4.39 -0.42 6.23
N PRO A 60 5.39 -0.06 7.05
CA PRO A 60 6.30 -1.04 7.63
C PRO A 60 5.56 -1.99 8.56
N LEU A 61 5.89 -3.28 8.47
CA LEU A 61 5.40 -4.29 9.40
C LEU A 61 6.50 -4.63 10.41
N GLN A 62 6.23 -4.39 11.68
CA GLN A 62 7.12 -4.73 12.80
C GLN A 62 7.09 -6.27 13.00
N SER A 63 8.23 -6.90 13.29
CA SER A 63 8.36 -8.37 13.16
C SER A 63 7.69 -9.20 14.26
N ALA A 64 7.40 -10.46 13.90
CA ALA A 64 7.05 -11.63 14.72
C ALA A 64 5.59 -11.83 15.19
N ALA A 65 4.67 -10.89 14.96
CA ALA A 65 3.27 -11.29 14.97
C ALA A 65 3.03 -12.17 13.74
N ASP A 66 2.64 -13.43 13.97
CA ASP A 66 2.11 -14.30 12.93
C ASP A 66 1.03 -13.50 12.20
N PRO A 67 1.15 -13.27 10.88
CA PRO A 67 -0.04 -12.90 10.16
C PRO A 67 -1.03 -14.03 10.40
N VAL A 68 -2.16 -13.70 11.03
CA VAL A 68 -3.32 -14.57 11.03
C VAL A 68 -3.43 -15.22 9.64
N PRO A 69 -3.66 -16.55 9.54
CA PRO A 69 -3.62 -17.30 8.28
C PRO A 69 -4.46 -16.69 7.14
N SER A 70 -5.39 -15.78 7.45
CA SER A 70 -6.23 -15.04 6.52
C SER A 70 -5.55 -13.91 5.74
N VAL A 71 -4.37 -13.40 6.15
CA VAL A 71 -3.70 -12.29 5.44
C VAL A 71 -2.49 -12.80 4.66
N ARG A 72 -2.75 -13.54 3.58
CA ARG A 72 -1.76 -13.93 2.56
C ARG A 72 -1.38 -12.74 1.65
N GLY A 73 -1.24 -11.54 2.24
CA GLY A 73 -1.04 -10.26 1.55
C GLY A 73 0.25 -9.53 1.93
N MET A 74 1.05 -10.07 2.87
CA MET A 74 2.38 -9.54 3.18
C MET A 74 3.30 -9.73 1.98
N LYS A 75 3.67 -8.62 1.36
CA LYS A 75 4.65 -8.62 0.28
C LYS A 75 5.97 -8.09 0.80
N ARG A 76 7.04 -8.77 0.41
CA ARG A 76 8.39 -8.22 0.54
C ARG A 76 8.60 -7.28 -0.62
N LEU A 77 9.23 -6.14 -0.37
CA LEU A 77 9.64 -5.27 -1.46
C LEU A 77 10.72 -5.98 -2.27
N CYS A 78 10.36 -6.27 -3.52
CA CYS A 78 11.25 -6.75 -4.57
C CYS A 78 11.89 -5.56 -5.29
N ARG A 79 12.96 -5.83 -6.05
CA ARG A 79 13.71 -4.83 -6.82
C ARG A 79 12.83 -4.11 -7.85
#